data_AF-A0A0F9FZG4-F1
#
_entry.id   AF-A0A0F9FZG4-F1
#
_cell.length_a   1.000
_cell.length_b   1.000
_cell.length_c   1.000
_cell.angle_alpha   90.00
_cell.angle_beta   90.00
_cell.angle_gamma   90.00
#
_symmetry.space_group_name_H-M   'P 1'
#
loop_
_entity.id
_entity.type
_entity.pdbx_description
1 polymer ?
#
loop_
_entity_poly.entity_id
_entity_poly.type
_entity_poly.pdbx_seq_one_letter_code
_entity_poly.pdbx_strand_id
1 'polypeptide(L)'
;EEQPAVESDEGVNLFADPESTEAEEDQDESQSYEVTVNGVKSQVDVTELIAGYQRQADYTRGTQEVADLKKEHNNAITLWEALEGDYAGTVQKLMARTGIQGKIAEAPEQDMEALIEAKLAEKLANDPRIQQFENESSLRQLNEVFAGVEKEYNLPALSNADKQHILEKAQEWETNDISYVVYRLIQTKNAGNAKAKNVELVSSSRSSGPNSETVETPVEYYSTVSQAWESALAEEGN
;
A
#
# COMPACT_ATOMS: atom_id res chain seq x y z
N GLU A 1 15.09 51.87 -3.22
CA GLU A 1 15.80 51.13 -2.17
C GLU A 1 14.82 50.07 -1.67
N GLU A 2 14.89 48.87 -2.24
CA GLU A 2 15.72 47.71 -1.85
C GLU A 2 14.99 46.80 -0.84
N GLN A 3 14.76 45.55 -1.27
CA GLN A 3 14.21 44.42 -0.50
C GLN A 3 15.30 43.82 0.43
N PRO A 4 15.00 42.85 1.33
CA PRO A 4 14.71 41.47 0.92
C PRO A 4 13.56 40.78 1.69
N ALA A 5 12.99 39.77 1.02
CA ALA A 5 12.04 38.77 1.52
C ALA A 5 12.69 37.75 2.48
N VAL A 6 11.91 37.08 3.34
CA VAL A 6 11.97 35.62 3.61
C VAL A 6 10.63 35.16 4.22
N GLU A 7 10.13 34.04 3.70
CA GLU A 7 8.92 33.27 4.06
C GLU A 7 9.05 32.49 5.39
N SER A 8 7.94 32.30 6.10
CA SER A 8 7.49 31.02 6.69
C SER A 8 6.27 31.26 7.61
N ASP A 9 5.11 30.72 7.23
CA ASP A 9 3.89 30.69 8.05
C ASP A 9 3.43 29.23 8.16
N GLU A 10 3.93 28.53 9.19
CA GLU A 10 3.35 27.29 9.68
C GLU A 10 2.49 27.59 10.91
N GLY A 11 1.17 27.60 10.72
CA GLY A 11 0.19 27.84 11.76
C GLY A 11 -0.01 26.64 12.70
N VAL A 12 0.54 26.77 13.92
CA VAL A 12 0.05 26.43 15.27
C VAL A 12 -0.98 25.30 15.51
N ASN A 13 -0.57 24.37 16.38
CA ASN A 13 -1.38 23.39 17.10
C ASN A 13 -1.98 24.02 18.37
N LEU A 14 -3.31 23.98 18.53
CA LEU A 14 -4.06 24.95 19.32
C LEU A 14 -4.30 24.60 20.81
N PHE A 15 -3.96 23.40 21.32
CA PHE A 15 -4.24 23.04 22.72
C PHE A 15 -3.32 21.94 23.30
N ALA A 16 -2.22 22.32 23.98
CA ALA A 16 -1.65 21.61 25.16
C ALA A 16 -0.50 22.43 25.77
N ASP A 17 -0.50 22.56 27.11
CA ASP A 17 0.39 23.40 27.94
C ASP A 17 1.90 23.27 27.67
N PRO A 18 2.64 24.39 27.52
CA PRO A 18 4.11 24.42 27.52
C PRO A 18 4.66 24.80 28.90
N GLU A 19 4.21 24.14 29.97
CA GLU A 19 4.85 24.24 31.29
C GLU A 19 5.29 22.87 31.78
N SER A 20 6.28 22.30 31.07
CA SER A 20 7.18 21.32 31.66
C SER A 20 8.51 21.40 30.93
N THR A 21 9.36 22.27 31.47
CA THR A 21 10.81 22.09 31.62
C THR A 21 11.59 21.75 30.35
N GLU A 22 12.28 22.78 29.87
CA GLU A 22 13.62 22.73 29.26
C GLU A 22 14.20 21.31 29.18
N ALA A 23 14.19 20.75 27.97
CA ALA A 23 15.09 19.68 27.62
C ALA A 23 16.52 20.25 27.73
N GLU A 24 17.18 19.97 28.84
CA GLU A 24 18.63 19.96 28.91
C GLU A 24 19.09 18.96 27.85
N GLU A 25 19.61 19.48 26.74
CA GLU A 25 20.56 18.78 25.89
C GLU A 25 21.82 18.56 26.73
N ASP A 26 21.75 17.55 27.60
CA ASP A 26 22.92 17.09 28.33
C ASP A 26 23.87 16.43 27.34
N GLN A 27 25.08 16.98 27.36
CA GLN A 27 26.22 16.57 26.58
C GLN A 27 26.49 15.08 26.86
N ASP A 28 26.32 14.25 25.84
CA ASP A 28 26.90 12.90 25.80
C ASP A 28 28.44 13.05 25.85
N GLU A 29 28.97 13.21 27.06
CA GLU A 29 30.36 12.89 27.34
C GLU A 29 30.57 11.46 26.85
N SER A 30 31.54 11.28 25.97
CA SER A 30 32.02 10.01 25.45
C SER A 30 32.59 9.12 26.57
N GLN A 31 31.72 8.66 27.46
CA GLN A 31 32.03 7.74 28.55
C GLN A 31 32.17 6.36 27.93
N SER A 32 33.42 5.92 27.83
CA SER A 32 33.77 4.61 27.29
C SER A 32 34.01 3.62 28.42
N TYR A 33 33.40 2.45 28.31
CA TYR A 33 33.39 1.39 29.30
C TYR A 33 34.21 0.20 28.81
N GLU A 34 35.03 -0.39 29.68
CA GLU A 34 35.77 -1.61 29.36
C GLU A 34 34.88 -2.84 29.61
N VAL A 35 34.53 -3.56 28.54
CA VAL A 35 33.77 -4.81 28.57
C VAL A 35 34.67 -5.96 28.15
N THR A 36 34.53 -7.11 28.80
CA THR A 36 35.26 -8.31 28.42
C THR A 36 34.38 -9.21 27.55
N VAL A 37 34.71 -9.35 26.27
CA VAL A 37 34.03 -10.25 25.33
C VAL A 37 34.99 -11.39 24.99
N ASN A 38 34.59 -12.63 25.27
CA ASN A 38 35.42 -13.84 25.02
C ASN A 38 36.84 -13.77 25.63
N GLY A 39 36.98 -13.12 26.78
CA GLY A 39 38.28 -12.96 27.47
C GLY A 39 39.16 -11.83 26.94
N VAL A 40 38.73 -11.09 25.92
CA VAL A 40 39.41 -9.90 25.40
C VAL A 40 38.70 -8.66 25.93
N LYS A 41 39.47 -7.75 26.53
CA LYS A 41 39.00 -6.44 26.97
C LYS A 41 38.82 -5.53 25.76
N SER A 42 37.63 -4.96 25.63
CA SER A 42 37.26 -4.04 24.56
C SER A 42 36.59 -2.81 25.16
N GLN A 43 36.92 -1.64 24.65
CA GLN A 43 36.37 -0.38 25.12
C GLN A 43 35.19 0.01 24.22
N VAL A 44 34.02 0.20 24.81
CA VAL A 44 32.75 0.47 24.11
C VAL A 44 32.04 1.67 24.72
N ASP A 45 31.31 2.41 23.91
CA ASP A 45 30.52 3.55 24.39
C ASP A 45 29.24 3.09 25.09
N VAL A 46 28.63 3.97 25.90
CA VAL A 46 27.35 3.69 26.61
C VAL A 46 26.29 3.15 25.66
N THR A 47 26.14 3.75 24.49
CA THR A 47 25.12 3.39 23.49
C THR A 47 25.31 1.96 22.98
N GLU A 48 26.56 1.56 22.71
CA GLU A 48 26.88 0.20 22.27
C GLU A 48 26.70 -0.82 23.40
N LEU A 49 27.02 -0.45 24.64
CA LEU A 49 26.80 -1.30 25.82
C LEU A 49 25.31 -1.61 26.01
N ILE A 50 24.46 -0.58 25.94
CA ILE A 50 23.00 -0.72 26.05
C ILE A 50 22.46 -1.56 24.88
N ALA A 51 22.89 -1.27 23.65
CA ALA A 51 22.48 -2.02 22.47
C ALA A 51 22.88 -3.50 22.55
N GLY A 52 24.10 -3.80 23.04
CA GLY A 52 24.57 -5.15 23.26
C GLY A 52 23.72 -5.91 24.30
N TYR A 53 23.38 -5.25 25.42
CA TYR A 53 22.51 -5.83 26.45
C TYR A 53 21.11 -6.12 25.92
N GLN A 54 20.51 -5.18 25.19
CA GLN A 54 19.19 -5.35 24.57
C GLN A 54 19.17 -6.54 23.61
N ARG A 55 20.14 -6.63 22.71
CA ARG A 55 20.26 -7.76 21.75
C ARG A 55 20.45 -9.10 22.47
N GLN A 56 21.25 -9.14 23.53
CA GLN A 56 21.45 -10.38 24.29
C GLN A 56 20.19 -10.80 25.03
N ALA A 57 19.44 -9.84 25.60
CA ALA A 57 18.16 -10.10 26.23
C ALA A 57 17.16 -10.65 25.20
N ASP A 58 17.07 -10.03 24.02
CA ASP A 58 16.21 -10.48 22.92
C ASP A 58 16.60 -11.87 22.41
N TYR A 59 17.89 -12.13 22.20
CA TYR A 59 18.38 -13.44 21.77
C TYR A 59 18.05 -14.53 22.79
N THR A 60 18.26 -14.23 24.08
CA THR A 60 17.97 -15.17 25.16
C THR A 60 16.47 -15.47 25.21
N ARG A 61 15.64 -14.43 25.15
CA ARG A 61 14.18 -14.55 25.14
C ARG A 61 13.71 -15.34 23.92
N GLY A 62 14.18 -15.00 22.72
CA GLY A 62 13.84 -15.73 21.49
C GLY A 62 14.29 -17.19 21.53
N THR A 63 15.45 -17.48 22.11
CA THR A 63 15.93 -18.85 22.29
C THR A 63 15.04 -19.64 23.24
N GLN A 64 14.58 -19.02 24.33
CA GLN A 64 13.63 -19.62 25.27
C GLN A 64 12.28 -19.87 24.60
N GLU A 65 11.73 -18.87 23.88
CA GLU A 65 10.48 -19.00 23.13
C GLU A 65 10.56 -20.14 22.10
N VAL A 66 11.67 -20.25 21.36
CA VAL A 66 11.89 -21.36 20.41
C VAL A 66 12.02 -22.71 21.11
N ALA A 67 12.67 -22.78 22.27
CA ALA A 67 12.78 -24.01 23.05
C ALA A 67 11.41 -24.47 23.57
N ASP A 68 10.60 -23.53 24.05
CA ASP A 68 9.24 -23.78 24.52
C ASP A 68 8.34 -24.25 23.37
N LEU A 69 8.39 -23.59 22.21
CA LEU A 69 7.67 -24.01 21.00
C LEU A 69 8.07 -25.43 20.56
N LYS A 70 9.36 -25.75 20.54
CA LYS A 70 9.84 -27.10 20.22
C LYS A 70 9.34 -28.15 21.21
N LYS A 71 9.33 -27.82 22.49
CA LYS A 71 8.83 -28.70 23.54
C LYS A 71 7.33 -28.94 23.38
N GLU A 72 6.54 -27.89 23.14
CA GLU A 72 5.11 -28.00 22.88
C GLU A 72 4.83 -28.87 21.65
N HIS A 73 5.55 -28.63 20.55
CA HIS A 73 5.42 -29.41 19.33
C HIS A 73 5.76 -30.89 19.52
N ASN A 74 6.88 -31.19 20.20
CA ASN A 74 7.26 -32.58 20.50
C ASN A 74 6.25 -33.28 21.42
N ASN A 75 5.68 -32.55 22.39
CA ASN A 75 4.63 -33.07 23.25
C ASN A 75 3.36 -33.39 22.44
N ALA A 76 2.99 -32.52 21.47
CA ALA A 76 1.85 -32.73 20.60
C ALA A 76 2.03 -33.97 19.72
N ILE A 77 3.21 -34.16 19.10
CA ILE A 77 3.53 -35.35 18.31
C ILE A 77 3.47 -36.61 19.17
N THR A 78 4.14 -36.60 20.33
CA THR A 78 4.18 -37.75 21.24
C THR A 78 2.77 -38.14 21.70
N LEU A 79 1.93 -37.14 21.98
CA LEU A 79 0.53 -37.36 22.35
C LEU A 79 -0.26 -37.97 21.19
N TRP A 80 -0.05 -37.48 19.97
CA TRP A 80 -0.71 -37.99 18.78
C TRP A 80 -0.33 -39.46 18.50
N GLU A 81 0.95 -39.80 18.53
CA GLU A 81 1.43 -41.18 18.37
C GLU A 81 0.84 -42.11 19.45
N ALA A 82 0.72 -41.63 20.69
CA ALA A 82 0.12 -42.39 21.79
C ALA A 82 -1.40 -42.59 21.61
N LEU A 83 -2.10 -41.61 21.05
CA LEU A 83 -3.54 -41.71 20.74
C LEU A 83 -3.80 -42.66 19.56
N GLU A 84 -2.92 -42.67 18.55
CA GLU A 84 -3.02 -43.58 17.41
C GLU A 84 -2.78 -45.04 17.81
N GLY A 85 -1.80 -45.30 18.68
CA GLY A 85 -1.49 -46.65 19.15
C GLY A 85 -2.45 -47.22 20.20
N ASP A 86 -2.83 -46.43 21.20
CA ASP A 86 -3.74 -46.83 22.29
C ASP A 86 -4.58 -45.64 22.77
N TYR A 87 -5.66 -45.37 22.03
CA TYR A 87 -6.60 -44.29 22.33
C TYR A 87 -7.13 -44.36 23.77
N ALA A 88 -7.68 -45.52 24.16
CA ALA A 88 -8.35 -45.66 25.44
C ALA A 88 -7.36 -45.54 26.62
N GLY A 89 -6.20 -46.20 26.55
CA GLY A 89 -5.19 -46.11 27.60
C GLY A 89 -4.56 -44.72 27.71
N THR A 90 -4.35 -44.03 26.59
CA THR A 90 -3.80 -42.66 26.58
C THR A 90 -4.79 -41.65 27.15
N VAL A 91 -6.07 -41.72 26.75
CA VAL A 91 -7.13 -40.88 27.32
C VAL A 91 -7.31 -41.16 28.81
N GLN A 92 -7.21 -42.42 29.26
CA GLN A 92 -7.30 -42.76 30.68
C GLN A 92 -6.17 -42.13 31.51
N LYS A 93 -4.93 -42.21 31.02
CA LYS A 93 -3.77 -41.58 31.67
C LYS A 93 -3.91 -40.05 31.72
N LEU A 94 -4.41 -39.43 30.65
CA LEU A 94 -4.68 -37.98 30.61
C LEU A 94 -5.78 -37.57 31.59
N MET A 95 -6.88 -38.32 31.65
CA MET A 95 -7.95 -38.11 32.62
C MET A 95 -7.45 -38.23 34.06
N ALA A 96 -6.63 -39.25 34.35
CA ALA A 96 -6.02 -39.43 35.66
C ALA A 96 -5.11 -38.26 36.06
N ARG A 97 -4.31 -37.74 35.12
CA ARG A 97 -3.45 -36.56 35.33
C ARG A 97 -4.26 -35.27 35.54
N THR A 98 -5.37 -35.12 34.84
CA THR A 98 -6.21 -33.90 34.88
C THR A 98 -7.27 -33.94 35.97
N GLY A 99 -7.45 -35.07 36.65
CA GLY A 99 -8.45 -35.25 37.70
C GLY A 99 -9.88 -35.44 37.18
N ILE A 100 -10.05 -35.67 35.87
CA ILE A 100 -11.35 -35.86 35.24
C ILE A 100 -11.77 -37.33 35.39
N GLN A 101 -12.97 -37.57 35.94
CA GLN A 101 -13.55 -38.90 36.03
C GLN A 101 -14.66 -39.04 34.98
N GLY A 102 -14.53 -40.00 34.08
CA GLY A 102 -15.50 -40.23 33.00
C GLY A 102 -15.36 -41.60 32.36
N LYS A 103 -16.41 -42.04 31.65
CA LYS A 103 -16.34 -43.21 30.77
C LYS A 103 -15.68 -42.79 29.45
N ILE A 104 -14.73 -43.59 28.99
CA ILE A 104 -14.03 -43.38 27.73
C ILE A 104 -14.97 -43.83 26.62
N ALA A 105 -15.31 -42.93 25.70
CA ALA A 105 -16.01 -43.29 24.47
C ALA A 105 -15.07 -44.04 23.53
N GLU A 106 -15.63 -44.83 22.63
CA GLU A 106 -14.85 -45.48 21.56
C GLU A 106 -14.13 -44.44 20.71
N ALA A 107 -13.01 -44.82 20.09
CA ALA A 107 -12.22 -43.89 19.28
C ALA A 107 -13.14 -43.24 18.22
N PRO A 108 -13.07 -41.91 18.04
CA PRO A 108 -13.91 -41.25 17.05
C PRO A 108 -13.60 -41.84 15.68
N GLU A 109 -14.62 -42.38 15.00
CA GLU A 109 -14.52 -42.89 13.62
C GLU A 109 -14.30 -41.77 12.58
N GLN A 110 -14.10 -40.53 13.04
CA GLN A 110 -13.89 -39.39 12.16
C GLN A 110 -12.49 -39.44 11.56
N ASP A 111 -12.41 -39.20 10.26
CA ASP A 111 -11.15 -39.03 9.55
C ASP A 111 -10.43 -37.80 10.11
N MET A 112 -9.45 -38.07 10.98
CA MET A 112 -8.64 -37.05 11.65
C MET A 112 -7.88 -36.18 10.65
N GLU A 113 -7.47 -36.74 9.52
CA GLU A 113 -6.71 -36.03 8.49
C GLU A 113 -7.59 -34.96 7.83
N ALA A 114 -8.83 -35.31 7.50
CA ALA A 114 -9.82 -34.37 6.98
C ALA A 114 -10.15 -33.24 7.98
N LEU A 115 -10.21 -33.54 9.28
CA LEU A 115 -10.44 -32.53 10.32
C LEU A 115 -9.25 -31.58 10.49
N ILE A 116 -8.03 -32.11 10.42
CA ILE A 116 -6.79 -31.31 10.49
C ILE A 116 -6.72 -30.39 9.28
N GLU A 117 -7.00 -30.89 8.08
CA GLU A 117 -6.98 -30.09 6.85
C GLU A 117 -8.01 -28.95 6.91
N ALA A 118 -9.24 -29.25 7.33
CA ALA A 118 -10.28 -28.24 7.49
C ALA A 118 -9.88 -27.17 8.53
N LYS A 119 -9.30 -27.58 9.67
CA LYS A 119 -8.86 -26.64 10.71
C LYS A 119 -7.63 -25.83 10.29
N LEU A 120 -6.73 -26.42 9.53
CA LEU A 120 -5.56 -25.73 8.98
C LEU A 120 -5.99 -24.68 7.96
N ALA A 121 -6.92 -25.02 7.06
CA ALA A 121 -7.48 -24.07 6.10
C ALA A 121 -8.19 -22.90 6.81
N GLU A 122 -8.97 -23.17 7.85
CA GLU A 122 -9.58 -22.14 8.70
C GLU A 122 -8.52 -21.23 9.36
N LYS A 123 -7.44 -21.82 9.89
CA LYS A 123 -6.37 -21.06 10.54
C LYS A 123 -5.58 -20.19 9.56
N LEU A 124 -5.26 -20.72 8.39
CA LEU A 124 -4.55 -19.99 7.34
C LEU A 124 -5.40 -18.84 6.79
N ALA A 125 -6.69 -19.07 6.54
CA ALA A 125 -7.59 -18.03 6.06
C ALA A 125 -7.77 -16.88 7.06
N ASN A 126 -7.70 -17.18 8.36
CA ASN A 126 -7.88 -16.20 9.43
C ASN A 126 -6.57 -15.59 9.94
N ASP A 127 -5.40 -15.97 9.41
CA ASP A 127 -4.12 -15.41 9.86
C ASP A 127 -3.95 -13.99 9.27
N PRO A 128 -3.95 -12.94 10.11
CA PRO A 128 -3.81 -11.56 9.63
C PRO A 128 -2.48 -11.32 8.91
N ARG A 129 -1.43 -12.08 9.20
CA ARG A 129 -0.12 -11.94 8.54
C ARG A 129 -0.18 -12.41 7.10
N ILE A 130 -0.91 -13.49 6.84
CA ILE A 130 -1.10 -14.03 5.49
C ILE A 130 -1.95 -13.07 4.67
N GLN A 131 -3.05 -12.57 5.24
CA GLN A 131 -3.89 -11.57 4.56
C GLN A 131 -3.12 -10.29 4.22
N GLN A 132 -2.27 -9.80 5.14
CA GLN A 132 -1.41 -8.64 4.88
C GLN A 132 -0.43 -8.91 3.74
N PHE A 133 0.22 -10.08 3.74
CA PHE A 133 1.16 -10.46 2.70
C PHE A 133 0.49 -10.60 1.32
N GLU A 134 -0.69 -11.22 1.27
CA GLU A 134 -1.49 -11.34 0.05
C GLU A 134 -1.90 -9.97 -0.49
N ASN A 135 -2.36 -9.07 0.39
CA ASN A 135 -2.69 -7.68 0.03
C ASN A 135 -1.47 -6.91 -0.45
N GLU A 136 -0.31 -7.06 0.19
CA GLU A 136 0.92 -6.40 -0.25
C GLU A 136 1.37 -6.92 -1.62
N SER A 137 1.28 -8.23 -1.83
CA SER A 137 1.57 -8.87 -3.12
C SER A 137 0.63 -8.37 -4.23
N SER A 138 -0.67 -8.28 -3.95
CA SER A 138 -1.64 -7.77 -4.93
C SER A 138 -1.41 -6.30 -5.25
N LEU A 139 -1.10 -5.46 -4.25
CA LEU A 139 -0.74 -4.06 -4.45
C LEU A 139 0.55 -3.90 -5.27
N ARG A 140 1.55 -4.78 -5.05
CA ARG A 140 2.77 -4.79 -5.88
C ARG A 140 2.46 -5.09 -7.33
N GLN A 141 1.66 -6.13 -7.59
CA GLN A 141 1.25 -6.50 -8.96
C GLN A 141 0.48 -5.37 -9.64
N LEU A 142 -0.47 -4.75 -8.94
CA LEU A 142 -1.22 -3.61 -9.48
C LEU A 142 -0.29 -2.44 -9.83
N ASN A 143 0.66 -2.10 -8.96
CA ASN A 143 1.62 -1.03 -9.22
C ASN A 143 2.54 -1.36 -10.41
N GLU A 144 2.92 -2.62 -10.59
CA GLU A 144 3.71 -3.05 -11.74
C GLU A 144 2.92 -2.88 -13.06
N VAL A 145 1.64 -3.27 -13.07
CA VAL A 145 0.78 -3.03 -14.23
C VAL A 145 0.67 -1.53 -14.52
N PHE A 146 0.40 -0.71 -13.50
CA PHE A 146 0.35 0.75 -13.68
C PHE A 146 1.66 1.35 -14.18
N ALA A 147 2.81 0.89 -13.67
CA ALA A 147 4.12 1.35 -14.14
C ALA A 147 4.34 0.97 -15.62
N GLY A 148 3.84 -0.19 -16.05
CA GLY A 148 3.83 -0.58 -17.47
C GLY A 148 3.00 0.37 -18.33
N VAL A 149 1.80 0.73 -17.88
CA VAL A 149 0.90 1.65 -18.57
C VAL A 149 1.46 3.08 -18.61
N GLU A 150 2.04 3.56 -17.51
CA GLU A 150 2.71 4.86 -17.44
C GLU A 150 3.82 4.97 -18.49
N LYS A 151 4.61 3.90 -18.66
CA LYS A 151 5.65 3.83 -19.68
C LYS A 151 5.09 3.75 -21.09
N GLU A 152 4.05 2.97 -21.33
CA GLU A 152 3.42 2.79 -22.64
C GLU A 152 2.86 4.12 -23.19
N TYR A 153 2.19 4.89 -22.34
CA TYR A 153 1.55 6.15 -22.72
C TYR A 153 2.39 7.39 -22.41
N ASN A 154 3.64 7.22 -21.96
CA ASN A 154 4.55 8.29 -21.55
C ASN A 154 3.89 9.30 -20.60
N LEU A 155 3.18 8.77 -19.59
CA LEU A 155 2.45 9.55 -18.60
C LEU A 155 3.36 9.93 -17.42
N PRO A 156 3.12 11.08 -16.77
CA PRO A 156 3.68 11.32 -15.44
C PRO A 156 3.14 10.27 -14.45
N ALA A 157 3.87 10.04 -13.36
CA ALA A 157 3.48 9.08 -12.32
C ALA A 157 2.04 9.33 -11.86
N LEU A 158 1.19 8.31 -11.97
CA LEU A 158 -0.23 8.40 -11.64
C LEU A 158 -0.40 8.53 -10.13
N SER A 159 -1.22 9.48 -9.68
CA SER A 159 -1.60 9.60 -8.27
C SER A 159 -2.40 8.38 -7.83
N ASN A 160 -2.40 8.07 -6.53
CA ASN A 160 -3.24 7.02 -5.96
C ASN A 160 -4.73 7.24 -6.28
N ALA A 161 -5.18 8.50 -6.32
CA ALA A 161 -6.55 8.84 -6.72
C ALA A 161 -6.83 8.51 -8.20
N ASP A 162 -5.87 8.76 -9.09
CA ASP A 162 -6.01 8.44 -10.52
C ASP A 162 -6.04 6.93 -10.73
N LYS A 163 -5.16 6.18 -10.04
CA LYS A 163 -5.13 4.71 -10.07
C LYS A 163 -6.46 4.12 -9.60
N GLN A 164 -7.03 4.64 -8.51
CA GLN A 164 -8.34 4.22 -8.02
C GLN A 164 -9.46 4.51 -9.05
N HIS A 165 -9.49 5.71 -9.61
CA HIS A 165 -10.48 6.07 -10.63
C HIS A 165 -10.36 5.21 -11.90
N ILE A 166 -9.14 4.84 -12.31
CA ILE A 166 -8.91 3.91 -13.42
C ILE A 166 -9.45 2.51 -13.08
N LEU A 167 -9.20 2.00 -11.87
CA LEU A 167 -9.74 0.70 -11.43
C LEU A 167 -11.26 0.70 -11.34
N GLU A 168 -11.86 1.80 -10.83
CA GLU A 168 -13.31 1.98 -10.78
C GLU A 168 -13.91 1.96 -12.19
N LYS A 169 -13.30 2.69 -13.14
CA LYS A 169 -13.73 2.69 -14.54
C LYS A 169 -13.51 1.34 -15.23
N ALA A 170 -12.45 0.61 -14.88
CA ALA A 170 -12.22 -0.75 -15.35
C ALA A 170 -13.32 -1.70 -14.89
N GLN A 171 -13.75 -1.56 -13.63
CA GLN A 171 -14.86 -2.33 -13.07
C GLN A 171 -16.20 -1.96 -13.72
N GLU A 172 -16.49 -0.67 -13.90
CA GLU A 172 -17.71 -0.20 -14.59
C GLU A 172 -17.80 -0.71 -16.03
N TRP A 173 -16.67 -0.84 -16.72
CA TRP A 173 -16.60 -1.31 -18.11
C TRP A 173 -16.38 -2.82 -18.21
N GLU A 174 -16.43 -3.53 -17.07
CA GLU A 174 -16.21 -4.97 -16.95
C GLU A 174 -14.96 -5.45 -17.72
N THR A 175 -13.89 -4.66 -17.66
CA THR A 175 -12.66 -4.85 -18.43
C THR A 175 -11.48 -5.03 -17.49
N ASN A 176 -10.66 -6.05 -17.77
CA ASN A 176 -9.40 -6.30 -17.04
C ASN A 176 -8.18 -5.60 -17.68
N ASP A 177 -8.38 -4.94 -18.82
CA ASP A 177 -7.34 -4.24 -19.57
C ASP A 177 -7.24 -2.77 -19.10
N ILE A 178 -6.32 -2.53 -18.16
CA ILE A 178 -6.05 -1.20 -17.60
C ILE A 178 -5.49 -0.25 -18.67
N SER A 179 -4.70 -0.75 -19.63
CA SER A 179 -4.16 0.07 -20.74
C SER A 179 -5.29 0.66 -21.58
N TYR A 180 -6.30 -0.15 -21.94
CA TYR A 180 -7.46 0.31 -22.69
C TYR A 180 -8.25 1.40 -21.94
N VAL A 181 -8.45 1.21 -20.63
CA VAL A 181 -9.19 2.18 -19.82
C VAL A 181 -8.46 3.52 -19.78
N VAL A 182 -7.15 3.50 -19.55
CA VAL A 182 -6.31 4.70 -19.53
C VAL A 182 -6.33 5.41 -20.89
N TYR A 183 -6.19 4.67 -21.98
CA TYR A 183 -6.28 5.24 -23.33
C TYR A 183 -7.60 6.00 -23.55
N ARG A 184 -8.74 5.38 -23.20
CA ARG A 184 -10.05 6.00 -23.33
C ARG A 184 -10.20 7.26 -22.47
N LEU A 185 -9.70 7.23 -21.24
CA LEU A 185 -9.72 8.40 -20.36
C LEU A 185 -8.90 9.56 -20.91
N ILE A 186 -7.69 9.30 -21.43
CA ILE A 186 -6.85 10.33 -22.08
C ILE A 186 -7.60 10.97 -23.26
N GLN A 187 -8.25 10.15 -24.09
CA GLN A 187 -9.00 10.65 -25.24
C GLN A 187 -10.16 11.55 -24.83
N THR A 188 -10.92 11.17 -23.80
CA THR A 188 -12.02 11.99 -23.28
C THR A 188 -11.53 13.33 -22.73
N LYS A 189 -10.39 13.35 -22.03
CA LYS A 189 -9.78 14.56 -21.49
C LYS A 189 -9.32 15.50 -22.60
N ASN A 190 -8.64 14.98 -23.62
CA ASN A 190 -8.17 15.78 -24.75
C ASN A 190 -9.33 16.39 -25.54
N ALA A 191 -10.42 15.63 -25.76
CA ALA A 191 -11.62 16.13 -26.43
C ALA A 191 -12.34 17.23 -25.62
N GLY A 192 -12.37 17.10 -24.28
CA GLY A 192 -12.90 18.13 -23.38
C GLY A 192 -12.08 19.43 -23.43
N ASN A 193 -10.76 19.32 -23.36
CA ASN A 193 -9.85 20.46 -23.44
C ASN A 193 -9.95 21.21 -24.77
N ALA A 194 -10.09 20.49 -25.88
CA ALA A 194 -10.28 21.11 -27.20
C ALA A 194 -11.60 21.91 -27.27
N LYS A 195 -12.68 21.39 -26.69
CA LYS A 195 -13.97 22.11 -26.59
C LYS A 195 -13.86 23.33 -25.70
N ALA A 196 -13.24 23.21 -24.52
CA ALA A 196 -13.07 24.33 -23.59
C ALA A 196 -12.24 25.46 -24.20
N LYS A 197 -11.10 25.13 -24.84
CA LYS A 197 -10.24 26.11 -25.51
C LYS A 197 -10.95 26.83 -26.66
N ASN A 198 -11.79 26.12 -27.41
CA ASN A 198 -12.59 26.72 -28.48
C ASN A 198 -13.65 27.70 -27.93
N VAL A 199 -14.33 27.33 -26.84
CA VAL A 199 -15.29 28.23 -26.16
C VAL A 199 -14.60 29.49 -25.62
N GLU A 200 -13.40 29.34 -25.05
CA GLU A 200 -12.60 30.48 -24.56
C GLU A 200 -12.20 31.44 -25.70
N LEU A 201 -11.74 30.90 -26.84
CA LEU A 201 -11.41 31.69 -28.05
C LEU A 201 -12.62 32.41 -28.64
N VAL A 202 -13.80 31.77 -28.66
CA VAL A 202 -15.05 32.39 -29.13
C VAL A 202 -15.55 33.45 -28.13
N SER A 203 -15.32 33.28 -26.83
CA SER A 203 -15.72 34.27 -25.82
C SER A 203 -14.80 35.50 -25.79
N SER A 204 -13.49 35.32 -25.97
CA SER A 204 -12.49 36.40 -26.02
C SER A 204 -12.55 37.22 -27.31
N SER A 205 -12.91 36.59 -28.43
CA SER A 205 -13.17 37.31 -29.69
C SER A 205 -14.46 38.16 -29.66
N ARG A 206 -15.40 37.86 -28.75
CA ARG A 206 -16.63 38.65 -28.56
C ARG A 206 -16.49 39.83 -27.58
N SER A 207 -15.39 39.91 -26.81
CA SER A 207 -15.16 41.02 -25.85
C SER A 207 -14.36 42.20 -26.42
N SER A 208 -13.80 42.08 -27.62
CA SER A 208 -13.17 43.21 -28.33
C SER A 208 -14.20 43.89 -29.23
N GLY A 209 -14.94 44.83 -28.65
CA GLY A 209 -15.83 45.74 -29.36
C GLY A 209 -15.06 46.71 -30.27
N PRO A 210 -15.64 47.16 -31.39
CA PRO A 210 -14.92 47.59 -32.57
C PRO A 210 -14.66 49.10 -32.59
N ASN A 211 -13.54 49.50 -33.20
CA ASN A 211 -13.44 50.82 -33.81
C ASN A 211 -12.62 50.72 -35.10
N SER A 212 -13.25 50.28 -36.18
CA SER A 212 -12.94 50.75 -37.53
C SER A 212 -13.95 50.20 -38.53
N GLU A 213 -14.61 51.13 -39.20
CA GLU A 213 -15.36 50.99 -40.45
C GLU A 213 -14.60 50.11 -41.46
N THR A 214 -15.05 48.87 -41.68
CA THR A 214 -14.59 48.01 -42.78
C THR A 214 -15.73 47.15 -43.30
N VAL A 215 -15.79 47.07 -44.63
CA VAL A 215 -16.84 46.53 -45.48
C VAL A 215 -17.26 45.11 -45.06
N GLU A 216 -18.56 44.93 -44.80
CA GLU A 216 -19.17 43.62 -44.54
C GLU A 216 -19.04 42.75 -45.79
N THR A 217 -18.17 41.74 -45.73
CA THR A 217 -18.38 40.51 -46.50
C THR A 217 -18.85 39.44 -45.52
N PRO A 218 -19.93 38.69 -45.82
CA PRO A 218 -20.41 37.66 -44.92
C PRO A 218 -19.35 36.55 -44.82
N VAL A 219 -18.85 36.33 -43.60
CA VAL A 219 -17.89 35.26 -43.32
C VAL A 219 -18.66 33.95 -43.32
N GLU A 220 -18.54 33.16 -44.38
CA GLU A 220 -19.06 31.79 -44.41
C GLU A 220 -18.12 30.85 -43.65
N TYR A 221 -18.68 30.08 -42.71
CA TYR A 221 -17.92 29.16 -41.87
C TYR A 221 -18.00 27.72 -42.41
N TYR A 222 -16.86 27.13 -42.74
CA TYR A 222 -16.76 25.76 -43.24
C TYR A 222 -16.28 24.81 -42.13
N SER A 223 -16.95 23.66 -42.00
CA SER A 223 -16.64 22.67 -40.95
C SER A 223 -15.44 21.78 -41.27
N THR A 224 -15.01 21.74 -42.53
CA THR A 224 -13.89 20.93 -43.02
C THR A 224 -13.11 21.67 -44.11
N VAL A 225 -11.82 21.36 -44.24
CA VAL A 225 -10.91 21.99 -45.23
C VAL A 225 -11.37 21.71 -46.67
N SER A 226 -11.97 20.54 -46.92
CA SER A 226 -12.53 20.17 -48.22
C SER A 226 -13.72 21.06 -48.62
N GLN A 227 -14.61 21.39 -47.68
CA GLN A 227 -15.74 22.29 -47.95
C GLN A 227 -15.29 23.71 -48.29
N ALA A 228 -14.25 24.21 -47.59
CA ALA A 228 -13.69 25.53 -47.86
C ALA A 228 -12.99 25.62 -49.23
N TRP A 229 -12.43 24.52 -49.71
CA TRP A 229 -11.74 24.48 -51.00
C TRP A 229 -12.72 24.38 -52.17
N GLU A 230 -13.80 23.62 -52.01
CA GLU A 230 -14.83 23.44 -53.03
C GLU A 230 -15.65 24.73 -53.25
N SER A 231 -15.91 25.51 -52.19
CA SER A 231 -16.57 26.82 -52.31
C SER A 231 -15.67 27.85 -52.97
N ALA A 232 -14.36 27.88 -52.65
CA ALA A 232 -13.40 28.77 -53.30
C ALA A 232 -13.30 28.51 -54.81
N LEU A 233 -13.38 27.24 -55.23
CA LEU A 233 -13.38 26.87 -56.64
C LEU A 233 -14.65 27.33 -57.39
N ALA A 234 -15.79 27.39 -56.69
CA ALA A 234 -17.06 27.82 -57.25
C ALA A 234 -17.13 29.35 -57.48
N GLU A 235 -16.37 30.12 -56.71
CA GLU A 235 -16.31 31.59 -56.80
C GLU A 235 -15.42 32.09 -57.95
N GLU A 236 -14.37 31.35 -58.33
CA GLU A 236 -13.50 31.67 -59.47
C GLU A 236 -14.12 31.36 -60.85
N GLY A 237 -15.26 30.65 -60.89
CA GLY A 237 -15.89 30.14 -62.11
C GLY A 237 -16.95 31.04 -62.76
N ASN A 238 -17.19 32.27 -62.27
CA ASN A 238 -18.22 33.18 -62.78
C ASN A 238 -17.69 34.57 -63.16
#